data_AF-A0A917JVV7-F1
#
_entry.id   AF-A0A917JVV7-F1
#
_cell.length_a   1.000
_cell.length_b   1.000
_cell.length_c   1.000
_cell.angle_alpha   90.00
_cell.angle_beta   90.00
_cell.angle_gamma   90.00
#
_symmetry.space_group_name_H-M   'P 1'
#
loop_
_entity.id
_entity.type
_entity.pdbx_description
1 polymer ?
#
loop_
_entity_poly.entity_id
_entity_poly.type
_entity_poly.pdbx_seq_one_letter_code
_entity_poly.pdbx_strand_id
1 'polypeptide(L)' 'MSSMQVEASSDLTTTELLRAHLAATDEKWARVMASDKLLVAVNQTISNWEAIVEDGDEVAFFPPVTGG' A
#
# COMPACT_ATOMS: atom_id res chain seq x y z
N MET A 1 2.03 -10.60 12.74
CA MET A 1 1.73 -9.61 11.68
C MET A 1 0.95 -10.35 10.60
N SER A 2 -0.18 -9.80 10.14
CA SER A 2 -0.93 -10.41 9.03
C SER A 2 -0.30 -9.94 7.72
N SER A 3 0.18 -10.87 6.89
CA SER A 3 0.57 -10.61 5.51
C SER A 3 -0.51 -11.10 4.56
N MET A 4 -0.58 -10.51 3.37
CA MET A 4 -1.46 -10.91 2.27
C MET A 4 -0.66 -10.87 0.98
N GLN A 5 -0.96 -11.79 0.07
CA GLN A 5 -0.39 -11.81 -1.28
C GLN A 5 -1.43 -11.27 -2.26
N VAL A 6 -0.97 -10.48 -3.23
CA VAL A 6 -1.78 -9.94 -4.31
C VAL A 6 -1.10 -10.37 -5.61
N GLU A 7 -1.88 -10.89 -6.55
CA GLU A 7 -1.37 -11.28 -7.87
C GLU A 7 -0.88 -10.04 -8.62
N ALA A 8 0.35 -10.09 -9.12
CA ALA A 8 0.89 -9.03 -9.96
C ALA A 8 0.04 -8.89 -11.23
N SER A 9 -0.36 -7.66 -11.55
CA SER A 9 -1.18 -7.32 -12.71
C SER A 9 -0.64 -6.07 -13.40
N SER A 10 -0.87 -5.93 -14.70
CA SER A 10 -0.53 -4.71 -15.46
C SER A 10 -1.19 -3.46 -14.89
N ASP A 11 -2.25 -3.62 -14.11
CA ASP A 11 -3.03 -2.54 -13.51
C ASP A 11 -2.56 -2.20 -12.09
N LEU A 12 -1.56 -2.91 -11.55
CA LEU A 12 -1.03 -2.75 -10.18
C LEU A 12 0.47 -2.38 -10.19
N THR A 13 0.83 -1.42 -11.04
CA THR A 13 2.24 -1.05 -11.29
C THR A 13 2.77 0.06 -10.37
N THR A 14 1.92 0.64 -9.52
CA THR A 14 2.31 1.69 -8.57
C THR A 14 1.73 1.47 -7.20
N THR A 15 2.35 2.07 -6.19
CA THR A 15 1.86 2.04 -4.80
C THR A 15 0.45 2.61 -4.65
N GLU A 16 0.06 3.64 -5.41
CA GLU A 16 -1.32 4.17 -5.44
C GLU A 16 -2.32 3.19 -6.04
N LEU A 17 -1.99 2.57 -7.17
CA LEU A 17 -2.87 1.57 -7.79
C LEU A 17 -3.06 0.37 -6.87
N LEU A 18 -1.99 -0.08 -6.20
CA LEU A 18 -2.07 -1.12 -5.19
C LEU A 18 -2.95 -0.70 -4.00
N ARG A 19 -2.79 0.53 -3.48
CA ARG A 19 -3.65 1.08 -2.42
C ARG A 19 -5.12 1.09 -2.83
N ALA A 20 -5.42 1.58 -4.03
CA ALA A 20 -6.78 1.64 -4.56
C ALA A 20 -7.40 0.24 -4.70
N HIS A 21 -6.62 -0.74 -5.18
CA HIS A 21 -7.05 -2.13 -5.25
C HIS A 21 -7.37 -2.70 -3.87
N LEU A 22 -6.47 -2.49 -2.88
CA LEU A 22 -6.71 -2.94 -1.51
C LEU A 22 -7.95 -2.28 -0.90
N ALA A 23 -8.13 -0.97 -1.12
CA ALA A 23 -9.29 -0.22 -0.66
C ALA A 23 -10.62 -0.76 -1.24
N ALA A 24 -10.59 -1.36 -2.43
CA ALA A 24 -11.77 -1.94 -3.07
C ALA A 24 -12.13 -3.36 -2.54
N THR A 25 -11.27 -3.97 -1.70
CA THR A 25 -11.48 -5.33 -1.17
C THR A 25 -12.72 -5.42 -0.27
N ASP A 26 -12.83 -4.53 0.72
CA ASP A 26 -13.98 -4.44 1.63
C ASP A 26 -14.05 -3.07 2.32
N GLU A 27 -15.13 -2.82 3.08
CA GLU A 27 -15.36 -1.56 3.79
C GLU A 27 -14.29 -1.23 4.84
N LYS A 28 -13.71 -2.26 5.49
CA LYS A 28 -12.66 -2.08 6.49
C LYS A 28 -11.38 -1.59 5.82
N TRP A 29 -10.96 -2.22 4.74
CA TRP A 29 -9.81 -1.80 3.96
C TRP A 29 -10.02 -0.42 3.33
N ALA A 30 -11.20 -0.16 2.76
CA ALA A 30 -11.56 1.16 2.23
C ALA A 30 -11.33 2.27 3.27
N ARG A 31 -11.79 2.05 4.51
CA ARG A 31 -11.64 3.03 5.59
C ARG A 31 -10.19 3.25 6.01
N VAL A 32 -9.40 2.18 6.10
CA VAL A 32 -7.97 2.30 6.48
C VAL A 32 -7.17 2.99 5.38
N MET A 33 -7.43 2.62 4.12
CA MET A 33 -6.70 3.13 2.96
C MET A 33 -7.07 4.56 2.56
N ALA A 34 -8.19 5.09 3.05
CA ALA A 34 -8.62 6.48 2.83
C ALA A 34 -7.94 7.52 3.73
N SER A 35 -7.01 7.12 4.61
CA SER A 35 -6.31 8.06 5.49
C SER A 35 -5.32 8.95 4.72
N ASP A 36 -5.54 10.26 4.74
CA ASP A 36 -4.65 11.26 4.11
C ASP A 36 -3.21 11.25 4.63
N LYS A 37 -2.97 10.66 5.81
CA LYS A 37 -1.64 10.56 6.43
C LYS A 37 -1.04 9.16 6.37
N LEU A 38 -1.62 8.27 5.56
CA LEU A 38 -1.08 6.94 5.35
C LEU A 38 0.29 7.05 4.67
N LEU A 39 1.27 6.30 5.14
CA LEU A 39 2.59 6.20 4.54
C LEU A 39 2.73 4.87 3.82
N VAL A 40 3.55 4.84 2.77
CA VAL A 40 3.89 3.62 2.04
C VAL A 40 5.40 3.41 2.02
N ALA A 41 5.81 2.16 2.11
CA ALA A 41 7.19 1.74 1.85
C ALA A 41 7.21 0.61 0.82
N VAL A 42 8.22 0.62 -0.03
CA VAL A 42 8.56 -0.47 -0.95
C VAL A 42 9.93 -0.99 -0.51
N ASN A 43 10.06 -2.31 -0.31
CA ASN A 43 11.31 -2.95 0.10
C ASN A 43 11.96 -2.25 1.30
N GLN A 44 11.17 -2.05 2.36
CA GLN A 44 11.59 -1.45 3.64
C GLN A 44 12.02 0.03 3.55
N THR A 45 11.76 0.70 2.43
CA THR A 45 12.12 2.11 2.21
C THR A 45 10.89 2.97 1.97
N ILE A 46 10.71 4.03 2.77
CA ILE A 46 9.60 4.98 2.61
C ILE A 46 9.62 5.56 1.21
N SER A 47 8.46 5.52 0.56
CA SER A 47 8.28 5.86 -0.85
C SER A 47 7.09 6.79 -1.04
N ASN A 48 6.96 7.35 -2.24
CA ASN A 48 5.79 8.12 -2.64
C ASN A 48 4.69 7.20 -3.22
N TRP A 49 3.56 7.82 -3.56
CA TRP A 49 2.36 7.12 -4.07
C TRP A 49 2.47 6.74 -5.56
N GLU A 50 3.51 7.22 -6.23
CA GLU A 50 3.81 6.94 -7.63
C GLU A 50 4.99 5.95 -7.79
N ALA A 51 5.48 5.38 -6.68
CA ALA A 51 6.58 4.42 -6.71
C ALA A 51 6.16 3.17 -7.47
N ILE A 52 7.02 2.74 -8.40
CA ILE A 52 6.81 1.52 -9.18
C ILE A 52 6.84 0.30 -8.25
N VAL A 53 5.91 -0.62 -8.48
CA VAL A 53 5.83 -1.91 -7.80
C VAL A 53 6.00 -3.01 -8.84
N GLU A 54 6.93 -3.93 -8.58
CA GLU A 54 7.22 -5.07 -9.43
C GLU A 54 6.86 -6.39 -8.72
N ASP A 55 6.81 -7.48 -9.49
CA ASP A 55 6.62 -8.80 -8.92
C ASP A 55 7.76 -9.14 -7.95
N GLY A 56 7.40 -9.65 -6.77
CA GLY A 56 8.33 -9.94 -5.68
C GLY A 56 8.62 -8.77 -4.73
N ASP A 57 8.15 -7.55 -5.00
CA ASP A 57 8.31 -6.43 -4.07
C ASP A 57 7.48 -6.59 -2.80
N GLU A 58 8.06 -6.18 -1.66
CA GLU A 58 7.33 -6.06 -0.41
C GLU A 58 6.81 -4.63 -0.24
N VAL A 59 5.49 -4.47 -0.19
CA VAL A 59 4.84 -3.17 0.05
C VAL A 59 4.18 -3.15 1.42
N ALA A 60 4.49 -2.10 2.20
CA ALA A 60 3.93 -1.90 3.54
C ALA A 60 3.22 -0.55 3.67
N PHE A 61 2.06 -0.56 4.33
CA PHE A 61 1.27 0.63 4.64
C PHE A 61 1.30 0.91 6.14
N PHE A 62 1.67 2.13 6.52
CA PHE A 62 1.79 2.52 7.92
C PHE A 62 0.82 3.66 8.24
N PRO A 63 0.13 3.63 9.40
CA PRO A 63 -0.57 4.80 9.89
C PRO A 63 0.44 5.95 10.09
N PRO A 64 -0.04 7.21 10.16
CA PRO A 64 0.81 8.34 10.48
C PRO A 64 1.66 8.05 11.71
N VAL A 65 2.99 8.12 11.56
CA VAL A 65 3.91 8.02 12.68
C VAL A 65 3.73 9.26 13.55
N THR A 66 3.06 9.08 14.69
CA THR A 66 3.12 10.05 15.77
C THR A 66 4.45 9.82 16.49
N GLY A 67 5.48 10.56 16.11
CA GLY A 67 6.70 10.62 16.91
C GLY A 67 6.36 11.12 18.32
N GLY A 68 6.85 10.41 19.33
CA GLY A 68 7.14 10.94 20.65
C GLY A 68 8.60 11.37 20.72
#